data_AF-A0A917KRN8-F1
#
_entry.id   AF-A0A917KRN8-F1
#
_cell.length_a   1.000
_cell.length_b   1.000
_cell.length_c   1.000
_cell.angle_alpha   90.00
_cell.angle_beta   90.00
_cell.angle_gamma   90.00
#
_symmetry.space_group_name_H-M   'P 1'
#
loop_
_entity.id
_entity.type
_entity.pdbx_description
1 polymer ?
#
loop_
_entity_poly.entity_id
_entity_poly.type
_entity_poly.pdbx_seq_one_letter_code
_entity_poly.pdbx_strand_id
1 'polypeptide(L)' 'MTGQDSGAALRIDTSRPHPARIYDWYYGGKDNYPVDEWGYRPLP' A
#
# COMPACT_ATOMS: atom_id res chain seq x y z
N MET A 1 -3.38 -11.16 22.72
CA MET A 1 -4.23 -11.43 21.55
C MET A 1 -4.07 -10.21 20.66
N THR A 2 -3.39 -10.23 19.51
CA THR A 2 -3.43 -11.19 18.39
C THR A 2 -2.04 -11.32 17.76
N GLY A 3 -1.56 -12.55 17.55
CA GLY A 3 -0.48 -12.77 16.59
C GLY A 3 -1.05 -12.52 15.20
N GLN A 4 -0.50 -11.55 14.48
CA GLN A 4 -0.71 -11.49 13.03
C GLN A 4 0.19 -12.57 12.43
N ASP A 5 -0.46 -13.71 12.18
CA ASP A 5 0.02 -14.91 11.52
C ASP A 5 1.07 -14.59 10.46
N SER A 6 2.35 -14.64 10.84
CA SER A 6 3.48 -14.25 9.99
C SER A 6 3.86 -15.34 8.96
N GLY A 7 2.91 -16.20 8.58
CA GLY A 7 3.18 -17.44 7.83
C GLY A 7 2.24 -17.73 6.65
N ALA A 8 1.08 -17.10 6.58
CA ALA A 8 0.35 -16.99 5.32
C ALA A 8 0.74 -15.63 4.75
N ALA A 9 1.34 -15.58 3.56
CA ALA A 9 1.41 -14.33 2.83
C ALA A 9 -0.04 -13.84 2.68
N LEU A 10 -0.46 -12.94 3.57
CA LEU A 10 -1.75 -12.27 3.49
C LEU A 10 -1.80 -11.71 2.09
N ARG A 11 -2.66 -12.30 1.25
CA ARG A 11 -2.81 -11.88 -0.14
C ARG A 11 -3.37 -10.46 -0.09
N ILE A 12 -2.47 -9.49 -0.17
CA ILE A 12 -2.80 -8.09 -0.22
C ILE A 12 -3.28 -7.78 -1.63
N ASP A 13 -4.40 -7.06 -1.71
CA ASP A 13 -4.88 -6.53 -2.98
C ASP A 13 -3.98 -5.35 -3.38
N THR A 14 -3.14 -5.58 -4.38
CA THR A 14 -2.22 -4.59 -4.95
C THR A 14 -2.82 -3.89 -6.17
N SER A 15 -4.09 -4.15 -6.49
CA SER A 15 -4.84 -3.46 -7.56
C SER A 15 -5.57 -2.22 -7.08
N ARG A 16 -5.58 -1.98 -5.76
CA ARG A 16 -6.23 -0.82 -5.13
C ARG A 16 -5.22 -0.08 -4.25
N PRO A 17 -5.21 1.26 -4.27
CA PRO A 17 -4.27 2.02 -3.48
C PRO A 17 -4.60 1.91 -1.99
N HIS A 18 -3.56 1.80 -1.16
CA HIS A 18 -3.71 1.77 0.30
C HIS A 18 -3.13 3.05 0.91
N PRO A 19 -3.86 3.76 1.80
CA PRO A 19 -3.41 5.06 2.34
C PRO A 19 -1.98 5.05 2.88
N ALA A 20 -1.61 4.03 3.65
CA ALA A 20 -0.26 3.91 4.19
C ALA A 20 0.82 3.80 3.10
N ARG A 21 0.55 3.08 2.00
CA ARG A 21 1.49 2.89 0.88
C ARG A 21 1.56 4.11 -0.03
N ILE A 22 0.48 4.86 -0.15
CA ILE A 22 0.49 6.16 -0.84
C ILE A 22 1.45 7.12 -0.14
N TYR A 23 1.41 7.18 1.20
CA TYR A 23 2.36 8.00 1.97
C TYR A 23 3.80 7.49 1.82
N ASP A 24 4.01 6.17 1.82
CA ASP A 24 5.32 5.58 1.57
C ASP A 24 5.87 5.99 0.19
N TRP A 25 5.06 5.90 -0.87
CA TRP A 25 5.42 6.41 -2.21
C TRP A 25 5.77 7.90 -2.20
N TYR A 26 4.94 8.73 -1.54
CA TYR A 26 5.14 10.18 -1.50
C TYR A 26 6.48 10.60 -0.86
N TYR A 27 6.95 9.86 0.14
CA TYR A 27 8.23 10.10 0.81
C TYR A 27 9.41 9.33 0.19
N GLY A 28 9.21 8.65 -0.93
CA GLY A 28 10.25 7.87 -1.61
C GLY A 28 10.62 6.56 -0.91
N GLY A 29 9.69 6.01 -0.13
CA GLY A 29 9.78 4.68 0.46
C GLY A 29 9.72 3.55 -0.58
N LYS A 30 9.80 2.30 -0.11
CA LYS A 30 9.91 1.09 -0.96
C LYS A 30 8.76 0.10 -0.77
N ASP A 31 7.88 0.34 0.18
CA ASP A 31 6.73 -0.51 0.49
C ASP A 31 5.47 0.05 -0.18
N ASN A 32 5.52 0.14 -1.51
CA ASN A 32 4.46 0.65 -2.35
C ASN A 32 4.40 -0.08 -3.69
N TYR A 33 3.26 0.04 -4.35
CA TYR A 33 2.97 -0.52 -5.68
C TYR A 33 2.59 0.58 -6.67
N PRO A 34 2.68 0.35 -7.98
CA PRO A 34 2.35 1.36 -9.00
C PRO A 34 0.94 1.97 -8.86
N VAL A 35 -0.03 1.23 -8.30
CA VAL A 35 -1.38 1.76 -8.05
C VAL A 35 -1.41 2.87 -6.99
N ASP A 36 -0.47 2.86 -6.05
CA ASP A 36 -0.44 3.81 -4.94
C ASP A 36 -0.03 5.22 -5.43
N GLU A 37 0.71 5.34 -6.54
CA GLU A 37 0.98 6.62 -7.21
C GLU A 37 -0.31 7.31 -7.68
N TRP A 38 -1.26 6.55 -8.23
CA TRP A 38 -2.54 7.12 -8.70
C TRP A 38 -3.45 7.58 -7.57
N GLY A 39 -3.31 7.01 -6.37
CA GLY A 39 -4.05 7.44 -5.18
C GLY A 39 -3.66 8.85 -4.71
N TYR A 40 -2.46 9.30 -5.06
CA TYR A 40 -2.00 10.67 -4.77
C TYR A 40 -2.46 11.69 -5.82
N ARG A 41 -2.79 11.24 -7.04
CA ARG A 41 -3.20 12.16 -8.11
C ARG A 41 -4.55 12.80 -7.74
N PRO A 42 -4.60 14.13 -7.50
CA PRO A 42 -5.87 14.79 -7.23
C PRO A 42 -6.78 14.61 -8.45
N LEU A 43 -8.01 14.15 -8.23
CA LEU A 43 -9.05 14.16 -9.25
C LEU A 43 -9.29 15.62 -9.69
N PRO A 44 -9.56 15.86 -10.98
CA PRO A 44 -9.76 17.21 -11.51
C PRO A 44 -10.88 17.98 -10.79
#